data_AF-A0A4R2H4D6-F1
#
_entry.id   AF-A0A4R2H4D6-F1
#
_cell.length_a   1.000
_cell.length_b   1.000
_cell.length_c   1.000
_cell.angle_alpha   90.00
_cell.angle_beta   90.00
_cell.angle_gamma   90.00
#
_symmetry.space_group_name_H-M   'P 1'
#
loop_
_entity.id
_entity.type
_entity.pdbx_description
1 polymer ?
#
loop_
_entity_poly.entity_id
_entity_poly.type
_entity_poly.pdbx_seq_one_letter_code
_entity_poly.pdbx_strand_id
1 'polypeptide(L)'
;MKVYWVILLVLVAGAIAAPWALSLLRRRSAERQTTVSQVIGIDLSSWTDSQLYGVWCATADELLLAAQSDDAATAAQARELLLAEIERRHPRETAAWLTSPQALTGDPPHFLLPKKAN
;
A
#
# COMPACT_ATOMS: atom_id res chain seq x y z
N MET A 1 -29.85 25.31 35.54
CA MET A 1 -30.02 23.86 35.26
C MET A 1 -30.01 23.47 33.76
N LYS A 2 -30.02 24.40 32.78
CA LYS A 2 -29.99 24.06 31.34
C LYS A 2 -28.59 23.84 30.73
N VAL A 3 -27.55 24.43 31.32
CA VAL A 3 -26.17 24.39 30.77
C VAL A 3 -25.52 23.01 30.88
N TYR A 4 -25.83 22.26 31.96
CA TYR A 4 -25.27 20.92 32.18
C TYR A 4 -25.69 19.89 31.12
N TRP A 5 -26.89 20.02 30.57
CA TRP A 5 -27.39 19.09 29.54
C TRP A 5 -26.69 19.27 28.18
N VAL A 6 -26.27 20.49 27.85
CA VAL A 6 -25.55 20.78 26.61
C VAL A 6 -24.13 20.21 26.66
N ILE A 7 -23.45 20.35 27.81
CA ILE A 7 -22.10 19.80 28.01
C ILE A 7 -22.12 18.26 27.99
N LEU A 8 -23.15 17.66 28.59
CA LEU A 8 -23.33 16.21 28.57
C LEU A 8 -23.53 15.67 27.15
N LEU A 9 -24.33 16.35 26.32
CA LEU A 9 -24.57 15.95 24.93
C LEU A 9 -23.31 16.06 24.05
N VAL A 10 -22.48 17.09 24.26
CA VAL A 10 -21.22 17.27 23.50
C VAL A 10 -20.20 16.18 23.87
N LEU A 11 -20.09 15.81 25.15
CA LEU A 11 -19.20 14.74 25.59
C LEU A 11 -19.64 13.37 25.07
N VAL A 12 -20.94 13.09 25.06
CA VAL A 12 -21.49 11.84 24.51
C VAL A 12 -21.27 11.78 22.99
N ALA A 13 -21.47 12.87 22.26
CA ALA A 13 -21.22 12.92 20.82
C ALA A 13 -19.73 12.70 20.48
N GLY A 14 -18.81 13.28 21.26
CA GLY A 14 -17.37 13.06 21.10
C GLY A 14 -16.94 11.61 21.39
N ALA A 15 -17.54 10.98 22.41
CA ALA A 15 -17.25 9.60 22.78
C ALA A 15 -17.75 8.56 21.76
N ILE A 16 -18.78 8.89 20.97
CA ILE A 16 -19.31 8.00 19.92
C ILE A 16 -18.56 8.19 18.59
N ALA A 17 -18.07 9.40 18.30
CA ALA A 17 -17.30 9.69 17.09
C ALA A 17 -15.86 9.14 17.13
N ALA A 18 -15.23 9.13 18.31
CA ALA A 18 -13.88 8.61 18.51
C ALA A 18 -13.68 7.14 18.07
N PRO A 19 -14.54 6.17 18.44
CA PRO A 19 -14.37 4.77 18.01
C PRO A 19 -14.63 4.56 16.51
N TRP A 20 -15.47 5.39 15.88
CA TRP A 20 -15.67 5.35 14.43
C TRP A 20 -14.43 5.85 13.66
N ALA A 21 -13.83 6.95 14.11
CA ALA A 21 -12.58 7.45 13.54
C ALA A 21 -11.43 6.45 13.75
N LEU A 22 -11.30 5.86 14.95
CA LEU A 22 -10.29 4.83 15.22
C LEU A 22 -10.51 3.54 14.43
N SER A 23 -11.76 3.12 14.21
CA SER A 23 -12.06 1.89 13.45
C SER A 23 -11.80 2.06 11.95
N LEU A 24 -12.05 3.25 11.38
CA LEU A 24 -11.69 3.55 9.99
C LEU A 24 -10.18 3.61 9.77
N LEU A 25 -9.43 4.20 10.71
CA LEU A 25 -7.96 4.16 10.68
C LEU A 25 -7.42 2.74 10.85
N ARG A 26 -7.94 1.96 11.82
CA ARG A 26 -7.53 0.56 12.01
C ARG A 26 -7.87 -0.33 10.81
N ARG A 27 -9.00 -0.10 10.13
CA ARG A 27 -9.33 -0.84 8.90
C ARG A 27 -8.29 -0.58 7.81
N ARG A 28 -7.90 0.69 7.58
CA ARG A 28 -6.84 1.02 6.62
C ARG A 28 -5.48 0.42 6.99
N SER A 29 -5.13 0.43 8.27
CA SER A 29 -3.88 -0.17 8.74
C SER A 29 -3.89 -1.70 8.65
N ALA A 30 -5.02 -2.34 8.97
CA ALA A 30 -5.18 -3.79 8.81
C ALA A 30 -5.15 -4.20 7.34
N GLU A 31 -5.76 -3.45 6.42
CA GLU A 31 -5.65 -3.69 4.97
C GLU A 31 -4.21 -3.55 4.47
N ARG A 32 -3.47 -2.52 4.94
CA ARG A 32 -2.06 -2.30 4.56
C ARG A 32 -1.14 -3.43 5.03
N GLN A 33 -1.19 -3.76 6.32
CA GLN A 33 -0.30 -4.74 6.95
C GLN A 33 -0.51 -6.17 6.41
N THR A 34 -1.71 -6.47 5.88
CA THR A 34 -1.99 -7.75 5.23
C THR A 34 -1.31 -7.86 3.86
N THR A 35 -0.95 -6.75 3.22
CA THR A 35 -0.52 -6.73 1.81
C THR A 35 0.92 -7.22 1.61
N VAL A 36 1.87 -6.86 2.48
CA VAL A 36 3.30 -7.24 2.29
C VAL A 36 3.57 -8.67 2.71
N SER A 37 2.99 -9.12 3.83
CA SER A 37 3.06 -10.54 4.24
C SER A 37 2.30 -11.46 3.27
N GLN A 38 1.33 -10.95 2.51
CA GLN A 38 0.65 -11.71 1.46
C GLN A 38 1.53 -11.96 0.23
N VAL A 39 2.45 -11.07 -0.15
CA VAL A 39 3.26 -11.27 -1.37
C VAL A 39 4.19 -12.47 -1.24
N ILE A 40 4.70 -12.72 -0.03
CA ILE A 40 5.60 -13.84 0.26
C ILE A 40 4.75 -15.10 0.45
N GLY A 41 4.53 -15.84 -0.63
CA GLY A 41 3.81 -17.12 -0.63
C GLY A 41 2.52 -17.15 -1.44
N ILE A 42 2.13 -16.04 -2.09
CA ILE A 42 1.01 -16.01 -3.05
C ILE A 42 1.53 -16.18 -4.48
N ASP A 43 0.78 -16.93 -5.28
CA ASP A 43 1.01 -17.06 -6.72
C ASP A 43 0.65 -15.75 -7.46
N LEU A 44 1.67 -14.94 -7.72
CA LEU A 44 1.57 -13.68 -8.44
C LEU A 44 1.21 -13.86 -9.93
N SER A 45 1.29 -15.07 -10.49
CA SER A 45 1.02 -15.33 -11.91
C SER A 45 -0.45 -15.08 -12.30
N SER A 46 -1.36 -15.20 -11.33
CA SER A 46 -2.80 -14.96 -11.51
C SER A 46 -3.20 -13.48 -11.37
N TRP A 47 -2.31 -12.62 -10.89
CA TRP A 47 -2.63 -11.23 -10.59
C TRP A 47 -2.72 -10.39 -11.86
N THR A 48 -3.49 -9.31 -11.84
CA THR A 48 -3.52 -8.33 -12.93
C THR A 48 -2.41 -7.30 -12.78
N ASP A 49 -2.05 -6.62 -13.88
CA ASP A 49 -1.03 -5.57 -13.84
C ASP A 49 -1.41 -4.41 -12.90
N SER A 50 -2.70 -4.10 -12.79
CA SER A 50 -3.22 -3.14 -11.82
C SER A 50 -3.06 -3.58 -10.37
N GLN A 51 -3.15 -4.89 -10.08
CA GLN A 51 -2.88 -5.43 -8.74
C GLN A 51 -1.39 -5.38 -8.43
N LEU A 52 -0.52 -5.75 -9.38
CA LEU A 52 0.94 -5.62 -9.25
C LEU A 52 1.34 -4.16 -8.98
N TYR A 53 0.75 -3.21 -9.71
CA TYR A 53 0.95 -1.78 -9.49
C TYR A 53 0.48 -1.33 -8.10
N GLY A 54 -0.72 -1.74 -7.69
CA GLY A 54 -1.28 -1.38 -6.37
C GLY A 54 -0.40 -1.87 -5.22
N VAL A 55 0.10 -3.09 -5.32
CA VAL A 55 1.00 -3.68 -4.31
C VAL A 55 2.40 -3.06 -4.37
N TRP A 56 2.90 -2.69 -5.55
CA TRP A 56 4.14 -1.91 -5.65
C TRP A 56 4.03 -0.56 -4.93
N CYS A 57 2.92 0.16 -5.09
CA CYS A 57 2.70 1.40 -4.36
C CYS A 57 2.60 1.16 -2.84
N ALA A 58 1.89 0.12 -2.42
CA ALA A 58 1.74 -0.22 -1.00
C ALA A 58 3.08 -0.62 -0.35
N THR A 59 3.90 -1.41 -1.05
CA THR A 59 5.24 -1.82 -0.56
C THR A 59 6.23 -0.66 -0.50
N ALA A 60 6.09 0.37 -1.34
CA ALA A 60 6.94 1.56 -1.27
C ALA A 60 6.69 2.35 0.04
N ASP A 61 5.42 2.54 0.41
CA ASP A 61 5.03 3.15 1.68
C ASP A 61 5.54 2.33 2.88
N GLU A 62 5.43 1.00 2.80
CA GLU A 62 5.87 0.12 3.88
C GLU A 62 7.39 -0.03 3.96
N LEU A 63 8.13 0.00 2.86
CA LEU A 63 9.60 0.06 2.88
C LEU A 63 10.10 1.32 3.60
N LEU A 64 9.41 2.44 3.39
CA LEU A 64 9.76 3.72 4.04
C LEU A 64 9.50 3.67 5.56
N LEU A 65 8.49 2.92 5.99
CA LEU A 65 8.18 2.67 7.41
C LEU A 65 9.08 1.58 8.03
N ALA A 66 9.33 0.49 7.30
CA ALA A 66 10.11 -0.67 7.72
C ALA A 66 11.62 -0.42 7.70
N ALA A 67 12.11 0.61 7.00
CA ALA A 67 13.51 1.05 7.11
C ALA A 67 13.93 1.42 8.56
N GLN A 68 12.95 1.57 9.46
CA GLN A 68 13.14 1.82 10.89
C GLN A 68 12.87 0.57 11.77
N SER A 69 12.56 -0.59 11.19
CA SER A 69 12.29 -1.85 11.89
C SER A 69 13.05 -3.04 11.28
N ASP A 70 13.00 -4.19 11.95
CA ASP A 70 13.60 -5.45 11.45
C ASP A 70 12.86 -6.03 10.23
N ASP A 71 11.73 -5.45 9.81
CA ASP A 71 10.92 -5.93 8.69
C ASP A 71 11.42 -5.47 7.31
N ALA A 72 12.50 -4.67 7.27
CA ALA A 72 13.09 -4.17 6.03
C ALA A 72 13.49 -5.29 5.06
N ALA A 73 13.99 -6.42 5.59
CA ALA A 73 14.38 -7.58 4.78
C ALA A 73 13.17 -8.24 4.10
N THR A 74 12.05 -8.37 4.82
CA THR A 74 10.79 -8.93 4.31
C THR A 74 10.21 -8.04 3.21
N ALA A 75 10.21 -6.72 3.42
CA ALA A 75 9.72 -5.77 2.43
C ALA A 75 10.60 -5.73 1.16
N ALA A 76 11.92 -5.84 1.31
CA ALA A 76 12.84 -5.96 0.18
C ALA A 76 12.60 -7.26 -0.62
N GLN A 77 12.40 -8.39 0.07
CA GLN A 77 12.10 -9.66 -0.58
C GLN A 77 10.77 -9.62 -1.35
N ALA A 78 9.72 -9.01 -0.78
CA ALA A 78 8.45 -8.80 -1.48
C ALA A 78 8.64 -7.94 -2.75
N ARG A 79 9.52 -6.93 -2.69
CA ARG A 79 9.87 -6.06 -3.82
C ARG A 79 10.54 -6.83 -4.96
N GLU A 80 11.48 -7.71 -4.63
CA GLU A 80 12.17 -8.55 -5.62
C GLU A 80 11.22 -9.51 -6.33
N LEU A 81 10.30 -10.15 -5.58
CA LEU A 81 9.30 -11.06 -6.16
C LEU A 81 8.35 -10.32 -7.11
N LEU A 82 7.90 -9.13 -6.73
CA LEU A 82 7.07 -8.29 -7.60
C LEU A 82 7.83 -7.87 -8.86
N LEU A 83 9.08 -7.45 -8.74
CA LEU A 83 9.89 -7.04 -9.88
C LEU A 83 10.12 -8.21 -10.83
N ALA A 84 10.44 -9.40 -10.32
CA ALA A 84 10.63 -10.59 -11.14
C ALA A 84 9.36 -10.95 -11.94
N GLU A 85 8.18 -10.84 -11.33
CA GLU A 85 6.92 -11.10 -12.04
C GLU A 85 6.60 -10.01 -13.08
N ILE A 86 6.88 -8.74 -12.77
CA ILE A 86 6.72 -7.63 -13.72
C ILE A 86 7.67 -7.81 -14.92
N GLU A 87 8.93 -8.16 -14.67
CA GLU A 87 9.93 -8.43 -15.72
C GLU A 87 9.53 -9.63 -16.59
N ARG A 88 8.99 -10.70 -15.99
CA ARG A 88 8.51 -11.88 -16.73
C ARG A 88 7.41 -11.52 -17.74
N ARG A 89 6.53 -10.57 -17.39
CA ARG A 89 5.39 -10.17 -18.24
C ARG A 89 5.73 -9.05 -19.22
N HIS A 90 6.53 -8.08 -18.79
CA HIS A 90 6.84 -6.84 -19.50
C HIS A 90 8.36 -6.61 -19.57
N PRO A 91 9.14 -7.51 -20.18
CA PRO A 91 10.60 -7.48 -20.06
C PRO A 91 11.22 -6.21 -20.68
N ARG A 92 10.65 -5.70 -21.78
CA ARG A 92 11.18 -4.53 -22.48
C ARG A 92 10.86 -3.23 -21.74
N GLU A 93 9.62 -3.11 -21.28
CA GLU A 93 9.12 -1.96 -20.53
C GLU A 93 9.81 -1.87 -19.16
N THR A 94 10.02 -3.02 -18.51
CA THR A 94 10.76 -3.12 -17.25
C THR A 94 12.21 -2.72 -17.44
N ALA A 95 12.90 -3.20 -18.47
CA ALA A 95 14.26 -2.78 -18.77
C ALA A 95 14.34 -1.26 -19.04
N ALA A 96 13.41 -0.70 -19.81
CA ALA A 96 13.35 0.74 -20.08
C ALA A 96 13.13 1.54 -18.79
N TRP A 97 12.23 1.10 -17.91
CA TRP A 97 11.97 1.73 -16.62
C TRP A 97 13.18 1.60 -15.66
N LEU A 98 13.83 0.44 -15.57
CA LEU A 98 15.03 0.25 -14.74
C LEU A 98 16.19 1.17 -15.14
N THR A 99 16.27 1.54 -16.42
CA THR A 99 17.26 2.52 -16.91
C THR A 99 16.84 3.97 -16.73
N SER A 100 15.61 4.23 -16.29
CA SER A 100 15.08 5.58 -16.11
C SER A 100 15.40 6.12 -14.71
N PRO A 101 15.39 7.46 -14.52
CA PRO A 101 15.53 8.07 -13.20
C PRO A 101 14.43 7.65 -12.21
N GLN A 102 13.27 7.18 -12.69
CA GLN A 102 12.13 6.76 -11.85
C GLN A 102 12.43 5.47 -11.08
N ALA A 103 13.26 4.58 -11.64
CA ALA A 103 13.69 3.40 -10.90
C ALA A 103 14.56 3.75 -9.69
N LEU A 104 15.34 4.84 -9.77
CA LEU A 104 16.20 5.31 -8.68
C LEU A 104 15.41 5.89 -7.50
N THR A 105 14.25 6.49 -7.76
CA THR A 105 13.34 7.01 -6.72
C THR A 105 12.42 5.92 -6.16
N GLY A 106 12.41 4.72 -6.75
CA GLY A 106 11.48 3.65 -6.41
C GLY A 106 10.06 3.89 -6.93
N ASP A 107 9.88 4.86 -7.83
CA ASP A 107 8.58 5.21 -8.40
C ASP A 107 7.99 4.02 -9.16
N PRO A 108 6.66 3.83 -9.09
CA PRO A 108 6.02 2.68 -9.70
C PRO A 108 6.11 2.68 -11.24
N PRO A 109 6.25 1.50 -11.87
CA PRO A 109 6.23 1.39 -13.32
C PRO A 109 4.85 1.73 -13.89
N HIS A 110 4.69 2.94 -14.41
CA HIS A 110 3.41 3.45 -14.92
C HIS A 110 2.85 2.67 -16.13
N PHE A 111 3.68 1.87 -16.81
CA PHE A 111 3.19 1.01 -17.90
C PHE A 111 2.25 -0.10 -17.41
N LEU A 112 2.24 -0.40 -16.10
CA LEU A 112 1.26 -1.30 -15.49
C LEU A 112 -0.13 -0.66 -15.30
N LEU A 113 -0.24 0.67 -15.42
CA LEU A 113 -1.53 1.33 -15.34
C LEU A 113 -2.36 1.05 -16.59
N PRO A 114 -3.67 0.78 -16.44
CA PRO A 114 -4.54 0.67 -17.60
C PRO A 114 -4.48 1.98 -18.38
N LYS A 115 -4.16 1.89 -19.69
CA LYS A 115 -4.22 3.05 -20.58
C LYS A 115 -5.63 3.62 -20.47
N LYS A 116 -5.75 4.88 -20.07
CA LYS A 116 -7.02 5.61 -20.13
C LYS A 116 -7.51 5.51 -21.58
N ALA A 117 -8.63 4.81 -21.78
CA ALA A 117 -9.32 4.84 -23.06
C ALA A 117 -9.79 6.28 -23.26
N ASN A 118 -9.25 6.94 -24.29
CA ASN A 118 -9.72 8.23 -24.77
C ASN A 118 -10.98 8.04 -25.61
#